data_AF-A0A2S7T4Z1-F1
#
_entry.id   AF-A0A2S7T4Z1-F1
#
_cell.length_a   1.000
_cell.length_b   1.000
_cell.length_c   1.000
_cell.angle_alpha   90.00
_cell.angle_beta   90.00
_cell.angle_gamma   90.00
#
_symmetry.space_group_name_H-M   'P 1'
#
loop_
_entity.id
_entity.type
_entity.pdbx_description
1 polymer ?
#
loop_
_entity_poly.entity_id
_entity_poly.type
_entity_poly.pdbx_seq_one_letter_code
_entity_poly.pdbx_strand_id
1 'polypeptide(L)'
;MLARKFTFFFLLAFVLVPVWSQNGLSTVVICWDTSKSMEVRAIEEEMSYLEKLFKEKKETRVQLLLFGMDVKERTYQIRQGNWSKLKTDLQNVDYEGAAFYSALNPKIENRKVYLFTDGLQLLKKDYLLLGEGSTILNSSPKGNRKFLNRTALLNRSEFQDLVSEQLVKRVEEEGAQIRGTVFVDNERLANIPVRVKGSDRVVYTDQQGEYLIPEALKVTVLL
;
A
#
# COMPACT_ATOMS: atom_id res chain seq x y z
N MET A 1 -22.62 80.72 23.11
CA MET A 1 -23.29 79.86 22.12
C MET A 1 -22.40 78.65 21.90
N LEU A 2 -22.75 77.51 22.50
CA LEU A 2 -21.91 76.31 22.62
C LEU A 2 -22.38 75.28 21.57
N ALA A 3 -21.55 74.96 20.56
CA ALA A 3 -21.84 73.90 19.61
C ALA A 3 -21.05 72.63 20.01
N ARG A 4 -21.79 71.63 20.51
CA ARG A 4 -21.31 70.29 20.87
C ARG A 4 -20.88 69.53 19.61
N LYS A 5 -19.62 69.09 19.55
CA LYS A 5 -19.12 68.14 18.56
C LYS A 5 -19.51 66.72 18.98
N PHE A 6 -20.25 66.02 18.13
CA PHE A 6 -20.63 64.62 18.33
C PHE A 6 -19.62 63.74 17.61
N THR A 7 -18.70 63.14 18.35
CA THR A 7 -17.72 62.18 17.80
C THR A 7 -18.38 60.80 17.80
N PHE A 8 -18.65 60.26 16.61
CA PHE A 8 -19.21 58.92 16.45
C PHE A 8 -18.06 57.90 16.51
N PHE A 9 -17.99 57.13 17.59
CA PHE A 9 -17.00 56.07 17.78
C PHE A 9 -17.54 54.79 17.14
N PHE A 10 -17.06 54.46 15.93
CA PHE A 10 -17.42 53.22 15.25
C PHE A 10 -16.55 52.09 15.81
N LEU A 11 -17.06 51.38 16.82
CA LEU A 11 -16.37 50.28 17.47
C LEU A 11 -16.52 49.02 16.59
N LEU A 12 -15.51 48.77 15.75
CA LEU A 12 -15.39 47.57 14.94
C LEU A 12 -15.07 46.38 15.86
N ALA A 13 -16.11 45.76 16.42
CA ALA A 13 -15.98 44.49 17.14
C ALA A 13 -15.71 43.38 16.13
N PHE A 14 -14.43 43.10 15.87
CA PHE A 14 -13.99 41.90 15.16
C PHE A 14 -14.25 40.70 16.08
N VAL A 15 -15.47 40.15 16.01
CA VAL A 15 -15.81 38.92 16.72
C VAL A 15 -15.00 37.81 16.05
N LEU A 16 -13.87 37.45 16.66
CA LEU A 16 -13.22 36.17 16.45
C LEU A 16 -14.21 35.09 16.92
N VAL A 17 -15.12 34.71 16.03
CA VAL A 17 -15.88 33.48 16.21
C VAL A 17 -14.84 32.38 16.05
N PRO A 18 -14.46 31.61 17.10
CA PRO A 18 -13.71 30.39 16.85
C PRO A 18 -14.58 29.58 15.88
N VAL A 19 -14.03 29.30 14.70
CA VAL A 19 -14.61 28.31 13.79
C VAL A 19 -14.52 27.00 14.55
N TRP A 20 -15.59 26.68 15.28
CA TRP A 20 -15.78 25.35 15.83
C TRP A 20 -15.87 24.43 14.61
N SER A 21 -14.76 23.78 14.28
CA SER A 21 -14.76 22.68 13.32
C SER A 21 -15.85 21.73 13.78
N GLN A 22 -16.87 21.52 12.95
CA GLN A 22 -17.89 20.52 13.24
C GLN A 22 -17.16 19.19 13.42
N ASN A 23 -17.09 18.69 14.65
CA ASN A 23 -16.59 17.36 14.97
C ASN A 23 -17.62 16.31 14.51
N GLY A 24 -17.97 16.34 13.22
CA GLY A 24 -18.61 15.22 12.56
C GLY A 24 -17.58 14.11 12.41
N LEU A 25 -17.99 12.88 12.69
CA LEU A 25 -17.15 11.70 12.50
C LEU A 25 -16.64 11.66 11.05
N SER A 26 -15.34 11.87 10.85
CA SER A 26 -14.77 11.83 9.51
C SER A 26 -14.83 10.39 8.99
N THR A 27 -15.21 10.20 7.73
CA THR A 27 -15.21 8.87 7.10
C THR A 27 -14.01 8.77 6.16
N VAL A 28 -13.22 7.71 6.34
CA VAL A 28 -12.04 7.40 5.54
C VAL A 28 -12.28 6.05 4.85
N VAL A 29 -12.00 5.98 3.55
CA VAL A 29 -12.01 4.72 2.80
C VAL A 29 -10.57 4.30 2.57
N ILE A 30 -10.22 3.10 3.03
CA ILE A 30 -8.92 2.47 2.80
C ILE A 30 -9.14 1.32 1.82
N CYS A 31 -8.43 1.36 0.70
CA CYS A 31 -8.38 0.27 -0.26
C CYS A 31 -7.03 -0.42 -0.09
N TRP A 32 -7.05 -1.72 0.17
CA TRP A 32 -5.87 -2.49 0.53
C TRP A 32 -5.71 -3.67 -0.42
N ASP A 33 -4.65 -3.63 -1.22
CA ASP A 33 -4.36 -4.66 -2.21
C ASP A 33 -3.93 -5.96 -1.50
N THR A 34 -4.66 -7.04 -1.77
CA THR A 34 -4.41 -8.38 -1.24
C THR A 34 -3.83 -9.33 -2.28
N SER A 35 -3.40 -8.81 -3.44
CA SER A 35 -2.77 -9.64 -4.47
C SER A 35 -1.41 -10.17 -4.02
N LYS A 36 -1.00 -11.30 -4.61
CA LYS A 36 0.25 -11.99 -4.27
C LYS A 36 1.49 -11.12 -4.45
N SER A 37 1.49 -10.20 -5.41
CA SER A 37 2.64 -9.32 -5.67
C SER A 37 2.95 -8.34 -4.54
N MET A 38 1.99 -8.13 -3.64
CA MET A 38 2.16 -7.28 -2.48
C MET A 38 3.01 -7.91 -1.35
N GLU A 39 3.39 -9.18 -1.42
CA GLU A 39 4.17 -9.84 -0.34
C GLU A 39 5.53 -9.20 -0.07
N VAL A 40 6.14 -8.57 -1.08
CA VAL A 40 7.49 -7.97 -0.97
C VAL A 40 7.46 -6.51 -0.49
N ARG A 41 6.32 -6.04 0.03
CA ARG A 41 6.10 -4.65 0.41
C ARG A 41 6.74 -4.26 1.75
N ALA A 42 6.97 -2.96 1.93
CA ALA A 42 7.38 -2.37 3.21
C ALA A 42 6.16 -2.15 4.13
N ILE A 43 5.61 -3.22 4.69
CA ILE A 43 4.39 -3.16 5.51
C ILE A 43 4.53 -2.20 6.69
N GLU A 44 5.71 -2.10 7.29
CA GLU A 44 5.99 -1.19 8.41
C GLU A 44 5.86 0.29 8.02
N GLU A 45 6.21 0.67 6.79
CA GLU A 45 6.08 2.03 6.29
C GLU A 45 4.60 2.40 6.09
N GLU A 46 3.79 1.45 5.62
CA GLU A 46 2.34 1.63 5.51
C GLU A 46 1.69 1.76 6.89
N MET A 47 2.11 0.95 7.87
CA MET A 47 1.65 1.08 9.26
C MET A 47 2.05 2.43 9.87
N SER A 48 3.26 2.91 9.59
CA SER A 48 3.75 4.21 10.02
C SER A 48 2.95 5.37 9.40
N TYR A 49 2.58 5.24 8.12
CA TYR A 49 1.70 6.19 7.46
C TYR A 49 0.32 6.24 8.13
N LEU A 50 -0.31 5.07 8.37
CA LEU A 50 -1.61 4.99 9.03
C LEU A 50 -1.57 5.50 10.47
N GLU A 51 -0.48 5.25 11.19
CA GLU A 51 -0.26 5.80 12.54
C GLU A 51 -0.30 7.34 12.53
N LYS A 52 0.37 7.98 11.57
CA LYS A 52 0.33 9.45 11.40
C LYS A 52 -1.09 9.91 11.04
N LEU A 53 -1.74 9.23 10.09
CA LEU A 53 -3.09 9.54 9.66
C LEU A 53 -4.09 9.54 10.84
N PHE A 54 -4.06 8.53 11.70
CA PHE A 54 -5.00 8.42 12.82
C PHE A 54 -4.60 9.23 14.05
N LYS A 55 -3.33 9.65 14.19
CA LYS A 55 -2.93 10.69 15.15
C LYS A 55 -3.57 12.04 14.83
N GLU A 56 -3.68 12.37 13.55
CA GLU A 56 -4.34 13.60 13.09
C GLU A 56 -5.86 13.46 13.11
N LYS A 57 -6.38 12.33 12.62
CA LYS A 57 -7.83 12.04 12.50
C LYS A 57 -8.31 11.12 13.63
N LYS A 58 -8.27 11.65 14.85
CA LYS A 58 -8.50 10.88 16.08
C LYS A 58 -9.89 10.23 16.20
N GLU A 59 -10.91 10.84 15.61
CA GLU A 59 -12.29 10.32 15.58
C GLU A 59 -12.72 10.05 14.12
N THR A 60 -12.65 8.78 13.72
CA THR A 60 -12.81 8.40 12.30
C THR A 60 -13.56 7.09 12.15
N ARG A 61 -14.51 7.02 11.21
CA ARG A 61 -15.03 5.75 10.69
C ARG A 61 -14.18 5.32 9.50
N VAL A 62 -13.64 4.13 9.55
CA VAL A 62 -12.87 3.54 8.44
C VAL A 62 -13.72 2.49 7.75
N GLN A 63 -13.94 2.65 6.46
CA GLN A 63 -14.34 1.56 5.57
C GLN A 63 -13.09 0.97 4.96
N LEU A 64 -12.81 -0.30 5.25
CA LEU A 64 -11.70 -1.05 4.68
C LEU A 64 -12.22 -1.93 3.55
N LEU A 65 -11.64 -1.77 2.37
CA LEU A 65 -11.87 -2.59 1.19
C LEU A 65 -10.60 -3.39 0.93
N LEU A 66 -10.59 -4.65 1.36
CA LEU A 66 -9.56 -5.61 0.99
C LEU A 66 -9.87 -6.08 -0.43
N PHE A 67 -9.03 -5.77 -1.41
CA PHE A 67 -9.31 -6.05 -2.81
C PHE A 67 -8.23 -6.92 -3.48
N GLY A 68 -8.70 -7.91 -4.23
CA GLY A 68 -7.91 -8.77 -5.11
C GLY A 68 -8.75 -9.07 -6.36
N MET A 69 -9.08 -10.34 -6.59
CA MET A 69 -10.04 -10.72 -7.64
C MET A 69 -11.48 -10.41 -7.24
N ASP A 70 -11.77 -10.44 -5.93
CA ASP A 70 -13.00 -9.97 -5.30
C ASP A 70 -12.70 -8.84 -4.30
N VAL A 71 -13.74 -8.29 -3.66
CA VAL A 71 -13.59 -7.25 -2.63
C VAL A 71 -14.30 -7.66 -1.36
N LYS A 72 -13.55 -7.74 -0.26
CA LYS A 72 -14.07 -7.97 1.10
C LYS A 72 -14.09 -6.65 1.86
N GLU A 73 -15.24 -6.33 2.44
CA GLU A 73 -15.47 -5.07 3.14
C GLU A 73 -15.53 -5.26 4.65
N ARG A 74 -14.88 -4.37 5.39
CA ARG A 74 -14.94 -4.28 6.87
C ARG A 74 -15.09 -2.82 7.30
N THR A 75 -15.63 -2.61 8.50
CA THR A 75 -15.76 -1.26 9.08
C THR A 75 -15.11 -1.20 10.45
N TYR A 76 -14.42 -0.11 10.74
CA TYR A 76 -13.79 0.17 12.04
C TYR A 76 -14.19 1.55 12.53
N GLN A 77 -14.23 1.69 13.86
CA GLN A 77 -14.36 2.99 14.50
C GLN A 77 -13.08 3.30 15.26
N ILE A 78 -12.37 4.33 14.80
CA ILE A 78 -11.17 4.87 15.44
C ILE A 78 -11.62 5.90 16.45
N ARG A 79 -11.18 5.74 17.70
CA ARG A 79 -11.47 6.65 18.82
C ARG A 79 -10.16 7.05 19.47
N GLN A 80 -9.98 8.34 19.70
CA GLN A 80 -8.75 8.91 20.26
C GLN A 80 -7.48 8.45 19.51
N GLY A 81 -7.59 8.20 18.21
CA GLY A 81 -6.51 7.69 17.37
C GLY A 81 -6.19 6.20 17.57
N ASN A 82 -6.95 5.47 18.39
CA ASN A 82 -6.76 4.03 18.57
C ASN A 82 -7.30 3.24 17.38
N TRP A 83 -6.39 2.66 16.60
CA TRP A 83 -6.68 1.85 15.42
C TRP A 83 -6.14 0.41 15.54
N SER A 84 -5.88 -0.07 16.77
CA SER A 84 -5.25 -1.37 17.02
C SER A 84 -5.97 -2.53 16.33
N LYS A 85 -7.31 -2.55 16.35
CA LYS A 85 -8.10 -3.59 15.68
C LYS A 85 -7.91 -3.58 14.15
N LEU A 86 -7.90 -2.39 13.53
CA LEU A 86 -7.62 -2.25 12.11
C LEU A 86 -6.18 -2.71 11.81
N LYS A 87 -5.21 -2.30 12.63
CA LYS A 87 -3.81 -2.71 12.52
C LYS A 87 -3.66 -4.23 12.53
N THR A 88 -4.23 -4.88 13.54
CA THR A 88 -4.20 -6.35 13.67
C THR A 88 -4.82 -7.02 12.46
N ASP A 89 -5.95 -6.54 11.96
CA ASP A 89 -6.58 -7.12 10.78
C ASP A 89 -5.70 -6.99 9.54
N LEU A 90 -5.09 -5.82 9.30
CA LEU A 90 -4.17 -5.61 8.16
C LEU A 90 -2.90 -6.47 8.24
N GLN A 91 -2.37 -6.70 9.45
CA GLN A 91 -1.20 -7.55 9.67
C GLN A 91 -1.48 -9.04 9.42
N ASN A 92 -2.74 -9.45 9.48
CA ASN A 92 -3.18 -10.82 9.26
C ASN A 92 -3.89 -11.02 7.91
N VAL A 93 -3.69 -10.11 6.95
CA VAL A 93 -4.20 -10.27 5.59
C VAL A 93 -3.35 -11.31 4.86
N ASP A 94 -4.01 -12.32 4.28
CA ASP A 94 -3.39 -13.27 3.37
C ASP A 94 -3.26 -12.66 1.96
N TYR A 95 -2.09 -12.83 1.34
CA TYR A 95 -1.80 -12.32 -0.01
C TYR A 95 -1.88 -13.43 -1.05
N GLU A 96 -2.89 -13.35 -1.91
CA GLU A 96 -3.17 -14.37 -2.90
C GLU A 96 -3.80 -13.78 -4.18
N GLY A 97 -3.61 -14.49 -5.29
CA GLY A 97 -4.20 -14.11 -6.57
C GLY A 97 -3.67 -12.79 -7.12
N ALA A 98 -4.50 -12.13 -7.94
CA ALA A 98 -4.20 -10.89 -8.65
C ALA A 98 -5.13 -9.76 -8.19
N ALA A 99 -4.74 -8.52 -8.50
CA ALA A 99 -5.55 -7.32 -8.26
C ALA A 99 -6.42 -7.01 -9.49
N PHE A 100 -7.74 -6.92 -9.31
CA PHE A 100 -8.69 -6.47 -10.34
C PHE A 100 -9.35 -5.15 -9.92
N TYR A 101 -8.93 -4.04 -10.54
CA TYR A 101 -9.52 -2.73 -10.27
C TYR A 101 -10.97 -2.64 -10.74
N SER A 102 -11.38 -3.44 -11.73
CA SER A 102 -12.78 -3.61 -12.12
C SER A 102 -13.67 -4.11 -10.99
N ALA A 103 -13.14 -4.89 -10.05
CA ALA A 103 -13.87 -5.33 -8.85
C ALA A 103 -13.92 -4.22 -7.78
N LEU A 104 -12.86 -3.42 -7.68
CA LEU A 104 -12.74 -2.31 -6.72
C LEU A 104 -13.57 -1.08 -7.12
N ASN A 105 -13.53 -0.65 -8.38
CA ASN A 105 -14.15 0.60 -8.85
C ASN A 105 -15.63 0.75 -8.44
N PRO A 106 -16.50 -0.29 -8.58
CA PRO A 106 -17.89 -0.19 -8.16
C PRO A 106 -18.07 0.02 -6.66
N LYS A 107 -17.08 -0.35 -5.82
CA LYS A 107 -17.13 -0.18 -4.37
C LYS A 107 -16.70 1.21 -3.92
N ILE A 108 -15.89 1.90 -4.71
CA ILE A 108 -15.36 3.22 -4.36
C ILE A 108 -16.15 4.36 -4.99
N GLU A 109 -16.85 4.16 -6.11
CA GLU A 109 -17.75 5.16 -6.72
C GLU A 109 -17.13 6.57 -6.84
N ASN A 110 -15.84 6.68 -7.20
CA ASN A 110 -15.09 7.96 -7.24
C ASN A 110 -15.04 8.73 -5.90
N ARG A 111 -15.13 8.04 -4.77
CA ARG A 111 -14.85 8.63 -3.45
C ARG A 111 -13.35 8.91 -3.28
N LYS A 112 -13.02 9.88 -2.43
CA LYS A 112 -11.63 10.08 -1.97
C LYS A 112 -11.20 8.89 -1.11
N VAL A 113 -10.12 8.24 -1.50
CA VAL A 113 -9.60 7.03 -0.81
C VAL A 113 -8.11 7.14 -0.48
N TYR A 114 -7.65 6.29 0.44
CA TYR A 114 -6.24 5.94 0.59
C TYR A 114 -6.07 4.53 0.02
N LEU A 115 -5.33 4.42 -1.08
CA LEU A 115 -5.13 3.18 -1.81
C LEU A 115 -3.70 2.68 -1.61
N PHE A 116 -3.55 1.49 -1.05
CA PHE A 116 -2.28 0.80 -0.86
C PHE A 116 -2.17 -0.31 -1.91
N THR A 117 -1.30 -0.14 -2.91
CA THR A 117 -1.14 -1.06 -4.06
C THR A 117 0.22 -0.88 -4.72
N ASP A 118 0.73 -1.94 -5.35
CA ASP A 118 1.95 -1.91 -6.16
C ASP A 118 1.66 -1.53 -7.62
N GLY A 119 0.40 -1.46 -8.04
CA GLY A 119 0.03 -1.10 -9.41
C GLY A 119 0.28 -2.18 -10.46
N LEU A 120 0.58 -3.42 -10.07
CA LEU A 120 0.79 -4.51 -11.00
C LEU A 120 -0.55 -5.06 -11.50
N GLN A 121 -0.74 -4.95 -12.81
CA GLN A 121 -1.99 -5.31 -13.47
C GLN A 121 -1.86 -6.63 -14.20
N LEU A 122 -2.82 -7.53 -14.02
CA LEU A 122 -2.89 -8.77 -14.80
C LEU A 122 -3.65 -8.57 -16.12
N LEU A 123 -4.72 -7.77 -16.11
CA LEU A 123 -5.62 -7.60 -17.25
C LEU A 123 -5.27 -6.36 -18.06
N LYS A 124 -5.29 -6.50 -19.39
CA LYS A 124 -5.21 -5.34 -20.29
C LYS A 124 -6.51 -4.54 -20.16
N LYS A 125 -6.39 -3.21 -19.98
CA LYS A 125 -7.52 -2.24 -19.83
C LYS A 125 -8.27 -2.28 -18.50
N ASP A 126 -7.64 -2.75 -17.43
CA ASP A 126 -8.19 -2.66 -16.08
C ASP A 126 -7.84 -1.29 -15.46
N TYR A 127 -8.65 -0.26 -15.72
CA TYR A 127 -8.33 1.09 -15.26
C TYR A 127 -8.84 1.31 -13.83
N LEU A 128 -8.03 1.99 -13.02
CA LEU A 128 -8.41 2.41 -11.67
C LEU A 128 -9.03 3.82 -11.71
N LEU A 129 -10.22 3.96 -11.12
CA LEU A 129 -11.01 5.19 -11.09
C LEU A 129 -11.09 5.71 -9.65
N LEU A 130 -10.50 6.87 -9.39
CA LEU A 130 -10.41 7.45 -8.04
C LEU A 130 -11.10 8.81 -7.99
N GLY A 131 -11.62 9.16 -6.81
CA GLY A 131 -12.05 10.52 -6.54
C GLY A 131 -10.88 11.49 -6.44
N GLU A 132 -11.14 12.75 -6.79
CA GLU A 132 -10.15 13.83 -6.63
C GLU A 132 -9.66 13.92 -5.18
N GLY A 133 -8.34 14.14 -5.03
CA GLY A 133 -7.69 14.22 -3.72
C GLY A 133 -7.51 12.87 -3.03
N SER A 134 -7.71 11.73 -3.70
CA SER A 134 -7.27 10.42 -3.20
C SER A 134 -5.75 10.36 -3.09
N THR A 135 -5.24 9.44 -2.29
CA THR A 135 -3.81 9.18 -2.13
C THR A 135 -3.51 7.74 -2.51
N ILE A 136 -2.61 7.55 -3.47
CA ILE A 136 -2.07 6.26 -3.90
C ILE A 136 -0.72 6.05 -3.21
N LEU A 137 -0.58 4.96 -2.48
CA LEU A 137 0.61 4.59 -1.72
C LEU A 137 1.18 3.29 -2.29
N ASN A 138 2.44 3.35 -2.70
CA ASN A 138 3.23 2.17 -3.03
C ASN A 138 4.31 1.97 -1.98
N SER A 139 4.42 0.76 -1.45
CA SER A 139 5.54 0.35 -0.60
C SER A 139 6.25 -0.89 -1.16
N SER A 140 5.87 -1.35 -2.36
CA SER A 140 6.50 -2.48 -3.04
C SER A 140 7.66 -2.01 -3.93
N PRO A 141 8.88 -2.55 -3.77
CA PRO A 141 10.01 -2.20 -4.63
C PRO A 141 9.78 -2.59 -6.09
N LYS A 142 8.96 -3.63 -6.33
CA LYS A 142 8.58 -4.12 -7.67
C LYS A 142 7.36 -3.40 -8.26
N GLY A 143 6.82 -2.39 -7.57
CA GLY A 143 5.63 -1.67 -8.02
C GLY A 143 5.78 -0.94 -9.35
N ASN A 144 4.70 -0.89 -10.12
CA ASN A 144 4.60 -0.19 -11.39
C ASN A 144 4.38 1.32 -11.18
N ARG A 145 5.45 2.01 -10.77
CA ARG A 145 5.46 3.46 -10.50
C ARG A 145 4.96 4.30 -11.68
N LYS A 146 5.24 3.89 -12.92
CA LYS A 146 4.77 4.59 -14.12
C LYS A 146 3.24 4.55 -14.22
N PHE A 147 2.66 3.38 -13.99
CA PHE A 147 1.21 3.22 -13.93
C PHE A 147 0.61 4.04 -12.79
N LEU A 148 1.14 3.90 -11.56
CA LEU A 148 0.60 4.59 -10.38
C LEU A 148 0.66 6.12 -10.53
N ASN A 149 1.80 6.66 -10.97
CA ASN A 149 1.95 8.10 -11.20
C ASN A 149 0.99 8.59 -12.30
N ARG A 150 0.86 7.86 -13.41
CA ARG A 150 -0.10 8.21 -14.47
C ARG A 150 -1.54 8.18 -13.96
N THR A 151 -1.90 7.17 -13.17
CA THR A 151 -3.24 7.05 -12.57
C THR A 151 -3.51 8.20 -11.61
N ALA A 152 -2.55 8.58 -10.78
CA ALA A 152 -2.68 9.73 -9.88
C ALA A 152 -2.94 11.03 -10.66
N LEU A 153 -2.17 11.29 -11.72
CA LEU A 153 -2.35 12.46 -12.58
C LEU A 153 -3.74 12.51 -13.23
N LEU A 154 -4.22 11.39 -13.78
CA LEU A 154 -5.52 11.33 -14.45
C LEU A 154 -6.69 11.55 -13.50
N ASN A 155 -6.56 11.12 -12.25
CA ASN A 155 -7.62 11.22 -11.23
C ASN A 155 -7.43 12.41 -10.27
N ARG A 156 -6.49 13.33 -10.54
CA ARG A 156 -6.15 14.45 -9.64
C ARG A 156 -5.91 14.00 -8.19
N SER A 157 -5.19 12.90 -8.09
CA SER A 157 -4.85 12.22 -6.84
C SER A 157 -3.35 12.40 -6.57
N GLU A 158 -2.95 12.17 -5.33
CA GLU A 158 -1.55 12.16 -4.93
C GLU A 158 -0.96 10.76 -5.10
N PHE A 159 0.30 10.69 -5.52
CA PHE A 159 1.08 9.45 -5.50
C PHE A 159 2.24 9.62 -4.51
N GLN A 160 2.36 8.67 -3.58
CA GLN A 160 3.43 8.61 -2.60
C GLN A 160 4.12 7.24 -2.69
N ASP A 161 5.41 7.26 -3.00
CA ASP A 161 6.25 6.08 -3.03
C ASP A 161 7.02 5.98 -1.71
N LEU A 162 6.67 4.98 -0.89
CA LEU A 162 7.21 4.73 0.44
C LEU A 162 8.43 3.80 0.42
N VAL A 163 8.84 3.36 -0.78
CA VAL A 163 9.94 2.40 -0.93
C VAL A 163 11.29 3.05 -0.58
N SER A 164 12.01 2.44 0.35
CA SER A 164 13.38 2.84 0.68
C SER A 164 14.41 2.22 -0.26
N GLU A 165 15.53 2.91 -0.50
CA GLU A 165 16.63 2.37 -1.30
C GLU A 165 17.19 1.07 -0.73
N GLN A 166 17.21 0.93 0.60
CA GLN A 166 17.67 -0.28 1.27
C GLN A 166 16.78 -1.48 0.92
N LEU A 167 15.46 -1.28 0.85
CA LEU A 167 14.53 -2.34 0.47
C LEU A 167 14.71 -2.72 -1.00
N VAL A 168 14.92 -1.75 -1.90
CA VAL A 168 15.21 -2.03 -3.32
C VAL A 168 16.45 -2.92 -3.44
N LYS A 169 17.56 -2.55 -2.79
CA LYS A 169 18.80 -3.33 -2.80
C LYS A 169 18.60 -4.74 -2.26
N ARG A 170 17.90 -4.88 -1.13
CA ARG A 170 17.59 -6.19 -0.55
C ARG A 170 16.82 -7.08 -1.53
N VAL A 171 15.77 -6.55 -2.16
CA VAL A 171 14.94 -7.32 -3.09
C VAL A 171 15.67 -7.63 -4.40
N GLU A 172 16.58 -6.77 -4.85
CA GLU A 172 17.48 -7.07 -5.96
C GLU A 172 18.45 -8.21 -5.59
N GLU A 173 19.07 -8.16 -4.40
CA GLU A 173 19.97 -9.20 -3.89
C GLU A 173 19.26 -10.53 -3.62
N GLU A 174 18.00 -10.52 -3.18
CA GLU A 174 17.19 -11.72 -3.01
C GLU A 174 16.69 -12.26 -4.35
N GLY A 175 16.25 -11.39 -5.27
CA GLY A 175 15.80 -11.77 -6.62
C GLY A 175 16.93 -12.33 -7.48
N ALA A 176 18.17 -11.94 -7.18
CA ALA A 176 19.38 -12.55 -7.70
C ALA A 176 19.49 -14.04 -7.31
N GLN A 177 19.02 -14.41 -6.12
CA GLN A 177 19.15 -15.78 -5.62
C GLN A 177 18.05 -16.69 -6.20
N ILE A 178 18.43 -17.77 -6.89
CA ILE A 178 17.48 -18.80 -7.30
C ILE A 178 17.25 -19.71 -6.10
N ARG A 179 16.00 -19.82 -5.66
CA ARG A 179 15.58 -20.71 -4.57
C ARG A 179 14.52 -21.68 -5.06
N GLY A 180 14.44 -22.83 -4.39
CA GLY A 180 13.36 -23.77 -4.63
C GLY A 180 13.33 -24.86 -3.57
N THR A 181 12.32 -25.73 -3.67
CA THR A 181 12.16 -26.89 -2.80
C THR A 181 12.09 -28.14 -3.69
N VAL A 182 12.76 -29.21 -3.29
CA VAL A 182 12.69 -30.49 -3.99
C VAL A 182 11.64 -31.38 -3.32
N PHE A 183 10.72 -31.88 -4.14
CA PHE A 183 9.72 -32.85 -3.76
C PHE A 183 9.92 -34.15 -4.53
N VAL A 184 9.80 -35.29 -3.85
CA VAL A 184 9.65 -36.62 -4.47
C VAL A 184 8.44 -37.27 -3.81
N ASP A 185 7.49 -37.70 -4.63
CA ASP A 185 6.21 -38.29 -4.15
C ASP A 185 5.48 -37.40 -3.12
N ASN A 186 5.46 -36.09 -3.35
CA ASN A 186 4.93 -35.04 -2.46
C ASN A 186 5.65 -34.88 -1.10
N GLU A 187 6.75 -35.59 -0.86
CA GLU A 187 7.58 -35.43 0.34
C GLU A 187 8.80 -34.55 0.06
N ARG A 188 9.14 -33.68 1.03
CA ARG A 188 10.34 -32.83 0.96
C ARG A 188 11.57 -33.67 1.27
N LEU A 189 12.59 -33.62 0.42
CA LEU A 189 13.81 -34.43 0.60
C LEU A 189 15.06 -33.58 0.85
N ALA A 190 15.78 -33.95 1.90
CA ALA A 190 17.06 -33.35 2.27
C ALA A 190 18.23 -33.97 1.50
N ASN A 191 19.33 -33.21 1.40
CA ASN A 191 20.59 -33.63 0.79
C ASN A 191 20.48 -34.07 -0.69
N ILE A 192 19.53 -33.53 -1.43
CA ILE A 192 19.37 -33.77 -2.87
C ILE A 192 20.28 -32.80 -3.65
N PRO A 193 21.14 -33.29 -4.56
CA PRO A 193 21.97 -32.43 -5.39
C PRO A 193 21.12 -31.69 -6.43
N VAL A 194 21.20 -30.37 -6.42
CA VAL A 194 20.61 -29.46 -7.40
C VAL A 194 21.73 -28.83 -8.22
N ARG A 195 21.59 -28.87 -9.55
CA ARG A 195 22.60 -28.40 -10.50
C ARG A 195 22.01 -27.40 -11.48
N VAL A 196 22.78 -26.36 -11.79
CA VAL A 196 22.46 -25.45 -12.89
C VAL A 196 23.00 -26.05 -14.19
N LYS A 197 22.13 -26.25 -15.18
CA LYS A 197 22.54 -26.76 -16.49
C LYS A 197 23.58 -25.81 -17.10
N GLY A 198 24.76 -26.34 -17.44
CA GLY A 198 25.88 -25.54 -17.96
C GLY A 198 26.82 -24.98 -16.90
N SER A 199 26.69 -25.39 -15.64
CA SER A 199 27.60 -25.05 -14.54
C SER A 199 28.09 -26.31 -13.84
N ASP A 200 29.35 -26.29 -13.37
CA ASP A 200 29.91 -27.36 -12.52
C ASP A 200 29.47 -27.24 -11.04
N ARG A 201 28.66 -26.23 -10.71
CA ARG A 201 28.19 -26.01 -9.34
C ARG A 201 27.09 -27.01 -8.97
N VAL A 202 27.25 -27.59 -7.78
CA VAL A 202 26.24 -28.42 -7.12
C VAL A 202 25.91 -27.78 -5.78
N VAL A 203 24.62 -27.54 -5.54
CA VAL A 203 24.10 -27.20 -4.20
C VAL A 203 23.26 -28.37 -3.71
N TYR A 204 23.10 -28.50 -2.39
CA TYR A 204 22.31 -29.58 -1.81
C TYR A 204 21.12 -28.99 -1.08
N THR A 205 19.99 -29.70 -1.08
CA THR A 205 18.84 -29.31 -0.26
C THR A 205 19.12 -29.47 1.22
N ASP A 206 18.57 -28.57 2.04
CA ASP A 206 18.64 -28.63 3.50
C ASP A 206 17.65 -29.66 4.09
N GLN A 207 17.52 -29.69 5.42
CA GLN A 207 16.62 -30.62 6.11
C GLN A 207 15.14 -30.40 5.78
N GLN A 208 14.78 -29.23 5.23
CA GLN A 208 13.44 -28.84 4.82
C GLN A 208 13.21 -29.05 3.31
N GLY A 209 14.19 -29.63 2.61
CA GLY A 209 14.17 -29.85 1.18
C GLY A 209 14.43 -28.60 0.35
N GLU A 210 14.89 -27.52 0.95
CA GLU A 210 15.08 -26.21 0.31
C GLU A 210 16.50 -26.04 -0.18
N TYR A 211 16.68 -25.38 -1.33
CA TYR A 211 18.00 -25.06 -1.89
C TYR A 211 18.08 -23.58 -2.28
N LEU A 212 19.30 -23.06 -2.31
CA LEU A 212 19.63 -21.70 -2.70
C LEU A 212 20.86 -21.70 -3.63
N ILE A 213 20.73 -21.05 -4.77
CA ILE A 213 21.80 -20.84 -5.75
C ILE A 213 22.05 -19.33 -5.87
N PRO A 214 23.18 -18.81 -5.36
CA PRO A 214 23.52 -17.39 -5.47
C PRO A 214 23.82 -16.97 -6.93
N GLU A 215 23.39 -15.78 -7.36
CA GLU A 215 23.57 -15.22 -8.72
C GLU A 215 25.00 -14.84 -9.15
N ALA A 216 26.04 -15.53 -8.68
CA ALA A 216 27.39 -15.27 -9.19
C ALA A 216 27.58 -15.66 -10.69
N LEU A 217 26.52 -15.64 -11.48
CA LEU A 217 26.39 -16.00 -12.88
C LEU A 217 25.64 -14.86 -13.62
N LYS A 218 26.33 -13.74 -13.87
CA LYS A 218 26.03 -12.93 -15.06
C LYS A 218 26.30 -13.80 -16.29
N VAL A 219 25.34 -14.62 -16.70
CA VAL A 219 25.40 -15.26 -18.02
C VAL A 219 24.97 -14.19 -19.02
N THR A 220 25.95 -13.51 -19.61
CA THR A 220 25.72 -12.74 -20.82
C THR A 220 25.32 -13.72 -21.91
N VAL A 221 24.04 -13.73 -22.29
CA VAL A 221 23.62 -14.31 -23.56
C VAL A 221 24.08 -13.35 -24.65
N LEU A 222 25.21 -13.66 -25.29
CA LEU A 222 25.52 -13.09 -26.60
C LEU A 222 24.56 -13.75 -27.59
N LEU A 223 23.62 -12.97 -28.13
CA LEU A 223 22.88 -13.31 -29.35
C LEU A 223 23.79 -13.15 -30.56
#